data_AF-A0A378BKS2-F1
#
_entry.id   AF-A0A378BKS2-F1
#
_cell.length_a   1.000
_cell.length_b   1.000
_cell.length_c   1.000
_cell.angle_alpha   90.00
_cell.angle_beta   90.00
_cell.angle_gamma   90.00
#
_symmetry.space_group_name_H-M   'P 1'
#
loop_
_entity.id
_entity.type
_entity.pdbx_description
1 polymer ?
#
loop_
_entity_poly.entity_id
_entity_poly.type
_entity_poly.pdbx_seq_one_letter_code
_entity_poly.pdbx_strand_id
1 'polypeptide(L)'
;MLSGSVGGSGVTTYAENIGVMAVTKVYSTLVFVAAALIAMLLGFSPKFGALIHTIPGPVIGGASIVVFGLIAVAGARIWVQNRVDLSQNSNLIMVSVTLVLGAGDFALSLGGFTLGGIGTATFGAILLHALLHRGTREAKEARVTPV
;
A
#
# COMPACT_ATOMS: atom_id res chain seq x y z
N MET A 1 15.46 -5.92 -5.20
CA MET A 1 16.65 -6.17 -6.05
C MET A 1 16.89 -7.66 -6.23
N LEU A 2 17.12 -8.45 -5.16
CA LEU A 2 17.30 -9.91 -5.30
C LEU A 2 16.14 -10.62 -6.04
N SER A 3 14.88 -10.34 -5.66
CA SER A 3 13.71 -10.91 -6.34
C SER A 3 13.76 -10.66 -7.86
N GLY A 4 13.96 -9.40 -8.26
CA GLY A 4 14.06 -9.03 -9.67
C GLY A 4 15.23 -9.66 -10.42
N SER A 5 16.39 -9.85 -9.77
CA SER A 5 17.55 -10.50 -10.41
C SER A 5 17.31 -11.97 -10.72
N VAL A 6 16.38 -12.63 -10.03
CA VAL A 6 15.99 -14.03 -10.30
C VAL A 6 14.65 -14.13 -11.05
N GLY A 7 14.15 -13.02 -11.61
CA GLY A 7 12.90 -12.98 -12.38
C GLY A 7 11.61 -12.86 -11.56
N GLY A 8 11.71 -12.61 -10.26
CA GLY A 8 10.57 -12.37 -9.37
C GLY A 8 10.02 -10.94 -9.44
N SER A 9 8.82 -10.75 -8.89
CA SER A 9 8.13 -9.45 -8.83
C SER A 9 8.59 -8.57 -7.66
N GLY A 10 8.11 -7.33 -7.62
CA GLY A 10 8.25 -6.47 -6.44
C GLY A 10 7.54 -7.08 -5.23
N VAL A 11 8.21 -7.04 -4.08
CA VAL A 11 7.71 -7.62 -2.82
C VAL A 11 7.23 -6.52 -1.88
N THR A 12 6.23 -6.84 -1.06
CA THR A 12 5.68 -5.94 -0.04
C THR A 12 5.29 -6.74 1.22
N THR A 13 5.09 -6.05 2.33
CA THR A 13 4.59 -6.66 3.57
C THR A 13 3.11 -6.95 3.46
N TYR A 14 2.69 -8.18 3.79
CA TYR A 14 1.28 -8.57 3.75
C TYR A 14 0.52 -8.12 5.01
N ALA A 15 -0.58 -7.38 4.80
CA ALA A 15 -1.44 -6.87 5.88
C ALA A 15 -2.13 -8.00 6.68
N GLU A 16 -2.41 -9.13 6.03
CA GLU A 16 -3.07 -10.29 6.64
C GLU A 16 -2.21 -10.92 7.74
N ASN A 17 -0.88 -10.89 7.59
CA ASN A 17 0.05 -11.41 8.60
C ASN A 17 -0.05 -10.64 9.93
N ILE A 18 -0.33 -9.33 9.86
CA ILE A 18 -0.56 -8.51 11.05
C ILE A 18 -1.83 -8.95 11.78
N GLY A 19 -2.88 -9.32 11.02
CA GLY A 19 -4.11 -9.86 11.58
C GLY A 19 -3.89 -11.18 12.32
N VAL A 20 -3.14 -12.11 11.72
CA VAL A 20 -2.79 -13.40 12.37
C VAL A 20 -2.02 -13.17 13.66
N MET A 21 -1.05 -12.26 13.68
CA MET A 21 -0.31 -11.92 14.90
C MET A 21 -1.20 -11.32 15.99
N ALA A 22 -2.16 -10.48 15.62
CA ALA A 22 -3.10 -9.88 16.57
C ALA A 22 -3.99 -10.92 17.26
N VAL A 23 -4.40 -11.98 16.53
CA VAL A 23 -5.24 -13.05 17.06
C VAL A 23 -4.42 -14.08 17.84
N THR A 24 -3.31 -14.55 17.27
CA THR A 24 -2.48 -15.60 17.87
C THR A 24 -1.60 -15.09 19.01
N LYS A 25 -1.36 -13.77 19.08
CA LYS A 25 -0.40 -13.11 19.99
C LYS A 25 1.03 -13.66 19.87
N VAL A 26 1.35 -14.30 18.75
CA VAL A 26 2.69 -14.80 18.46
C VAL A 26 3.39 -13.79 17.54
N TYR A 27 4.35 -13.06 18.10
CA TYR A 27 5.13 -12.03 17.39
C TYR A 27 6.57 -12.46 17.09
N SER A 28 6.86 -13.76 17.18
CA SER A 28 8.21 -14.30 17.01
C SER A 28 8.67 -14.20 15.56
N THR A 29 9.84 -13.60 15.33
CA THR A 29 10.48 -13.50 14.02
C THR A 29 10.88 -14.87 13.45
N LEU A 30 11.14 -15.85 14.32
CA LEU A 30 11.48 -17.23 13.91
C LEU A 30 10.34 -17.91 13.16
N VAL A 31 9.09 -17.57 13.47
CA VAL A 31 7.92 -18.11 12.77
C VAL A 31 7.92 -17.67 11.30
N PHE A 32 8.33 -16.44 11.02
CA PHE A 32 8.46 -15.95 9.64
C PHE A 32 9.59 -16.64 8.87
N VAL A 33 10.70 -16.97 9.54
CA VAL A 33 11.79 -17.75 8.91
C VAL A 33 11.31 -19.16 8.57
N ALA A 34 10.61 -19.83 9.50
CA ALA A 34 10.03 -21.15 9.25
C ALA A 34 9.00 -21.11 8.10
N ALA A 35 8.11 -20.11 8.09
CA ALA A 35 7.14 -19.91 7.01
C ALA A 35 7.83 -19.67 5.66
N ALA A 36 8.91 -18.89 5.62
CA ALA A 36 9.67 -18.65 4.40
C ALA A 36 10.34 -19.93 3.85
N LEU A 37 10.90 -20.76 4.74
CA LEU A 37 11.47 -22.05 4.34
C LEU A 37 10.40 -23.00 3.80
N ILE A 38 9.24 -23.07 4.47
CA ILE A 38 8.10 -23.88 3.99
C ILE A 38 7.62 -23.37 2.62
N ALA A 39 7.47 -22.06 2.45
CA ALA A 39 7.06 -21.46 1.18
C ALA A 39 8.07 -21.75 0.07
N MET A 40 9.37 -21.70 0.37
CA MET A 40 10.42 -22.07 -0.58
C MET A 40 10.32 -23.53 -1.01
N LEU A 41 10.19 -24.46 -0.05
CA LEU A 41 10.03 -25.89 -0.34
C LEU A 41 8.78 -26.18 -1.17
N LEU A 42 7.65 -25.57 -0.82
CA LEU A 42 6.39 -25.71 -1.56
C LEU A 42 6.45 -25.07 -2.95
N GLY A 43 7.19 -23.95 -3.09
CA GLY A 43 7.39 -23.27 -4.37
C GLY A 43 8.15 -24.12 -5.39
N PHE A 44 9.04 -25.01 -4.95
CA PHE A 44 9.73 -25.98 -5.81
C PHE A 44 8.93 -27.26 -6.05
N SER A 45 7.73 -27.43 -5.48
CA SER A 45 6.92 -28.63 -5.62
C SER A 45 5.90 -28.51 -6.76
N PRO A 46 6.06 -29.26 -7.87
CA PRO A 46 5.09 -29.22 -8.98
C PRO A 46 3.70 -29.71 -8.58
N LYS A 47 3.62 -30.66 -7.62
CA LYS A 47 2.36 -31.19 -7.10
C LYS A 47 1.57 -30.13 -6.34
N PHE A 48 2.26 -29.29 -5.57
CA PHE A 48 1.62 -28.20 -4.84
C PHE A 48 1.09 -27.13 -5.82
N GLY A 49 1.86 -26.79 -6.85
CA GLY A 49 1.39 -25.92 -7.94
C GLY A 49 0.13 -26.47 -8.61
N ALA A 50 0.10 -27.76 -8.95
CA ALA A 50 -1.09 -28.40 -9.51
C ALA A 50 -2.30 -28.30 -8.58
N LEU A 51 -2.12 -28.45 -7.26
CA LEU A 51 -3.19 -28.28 -6.28
C LEU A 51 -3.74 -26.85 -6.27
N ILE A 52 -2.89 -25.82 -6.34
CA ILE A 52 -3.35 -24.41 -6.42
C ILE A 52 -4.22 -24.21 -7.67
N HIS A 53 -3.85 -24.81 -8.80
CA HIS A 53 -4.63 -24.73 -10.04
C HIS A 53 -6.00 -25.43 -9.97
N THR A 54 -6.25 -26.28 -8.96
CA THR A 54 -7.58 -26.86 -8.74
C THR A 54 -8.54 -25.90 -8.03
N ILE A 55 -8.05 -24.80 -7.45
CA ILE A 55 -8.88 -23.84 -6.71
C ILE A 55 -9.80 -23.10 -7.69
N PRO A 56 -11.13 -23.11 -7.48
CA PRO A 56 -12.06 -22.41 -8.35
C PRO A 56 -11.82 -20.90 -8.38
N GLY A 57 -11.94 -20.30 -9.58
CA GLY A 57 -11.81 -18.86 -9.78
C GLY A 57 -12.64 -17.99 -8.81
N PRO A 58 -13.91 -18.32 -8.52
CA PRO A 58 -14.71 -17.57 -7.55
C PRO A 58 -14.11 -17.52 -6.13
N VAL A 59 -13.40 -18.57 -5.70
CA VAL A 59 -12.76 -18.63 -4.38
C VAL A 59 -11.54 -17.71 -4.34
N ILE A 60 -10.71 -17.74 -5.39
CA ILE A 60 -9.55 -16.84 -5.53
C ILE A 60 -10.01 -15.38 -5.59
N GLY A 61 -11.10 -15.11 -6.31
CA GLY A 61 -11.73 -13.79 -6.37
C GLY A 61 -12.20 -13.31 -5.00
N GLY A 62 -12.92 -14.15 -4.26
CA GLY A 62 -13.37 -13.85 -2.90
C GLY A 62 -12.23 -13.57 -1.93
N ALA A 63 -11.18 -14.40 -1.94
CA ALA A 63 -9.97 -14.18 -1.14
C ALA A 63 -9.31 -12.83 -1.50
N SER A 64 -9.17 -12.54 -2.80
CA SER A 64 -8.59 -11.27 -3.28
C SER A 64 -9.38 -10.05 -2.79
N ILE A 65 -10.72 -10.10 -2.82
CA ILE A 65 -11.58 -9.01 -2.31
C ILE A 65 -11.30 -8.75 -0.83
N VAL A 66 -11.15 -9.81 -0.01
CA VAL A 66 -10.83 -9.66 1.41
C VAL A 66 -9.46 -9.00 1.59
N VAL A 67 -8.43 -9.48 0.88
CA VAL A 67 -7.07 -8.92 0.98
C VAL A 67 -7.03 -7.46 0.57
N PHE A 68 -7.57 -7.11 -0.60
CA PHE A 68 -7.59 -5.73 -1.09
C PHE A 68 -8.45 -4.81 -0.21
N GLY A 69 -9.57 -5.32 0.31
CA GLY A 69 -10.40 -4.60 1.28
C GLY A 69 -9.65 -4.29 2.58
N LEU A 70 -8.90 -5.27 3.12
CA LEU A 70 -8.06 -5.06 4.29
C LEU A 70 -6.95 -4.04 4.05
N ILE A 71 -6.33 -4.03 2.86
CA ILE A 71 -5.34 -3.02 2.48
C ILE A 71 -5.96 -1.62 2.45
N ALA A 72 -7.14 -1.45 1.84
CA ALA A 72 -7.83 -0.16 1.79
C ALA A 72 -8.19 0.35 3.21
N VAL A 73 -8.73 -0.52 4.06
CA VAL A 73 -9.07 -0.18 5.45
C VAL A 73 -7.82 0.12 6.29
N ALA A 74 -6.70 -0.58 6.05
CA ALA A 74 -5.43 -0.26 6.69
C ALA A 74 -4.95 1.17 6.37
N GLY A 75 -5.12 1.61 5.12
CA GLY A 75 -4.87 3.01 4.72
C GLY A 75 -5.75 4.01 5.50
N ALA A 76 -7.07 3.75 5.58
CA ALA A 76 -7.98 4.59 6.36
C ALA A 76 -7.63 4.61 7.86
N ARG A 77 -7.23 3.46 8.41
CA ARG A 77 -6.80 3.33 9.81
C ARG A 77 -5.59 4.22 10.11
N ILE A 78 -4.64 4.36 9.18
CA ILE A 78 -3.49 5.25 9.34
C ILE A 78 -3.96 6.70 9.52
N TRP A 79 -4.95 7.17 8.76
CA TRP A 79 -5.49 8.52 8.92
C TRP A 79 -6.15 8.73 10.28
N VAL A 80 -6.96 7.76 10.73
CA VAL A 80 -7.63 7.82 12.04
C VAL A 80 -6.62 7.81 13.18
N GLN A 81 -5.62 6.92 13.13
CA GLN A 81 -4.59 6.82 14.16
C GLN A 81 -3.73 8.08 14.27
N ASN A 82 -3.44 8.73 13.15
CA ASN A 82 -2.70 9.99 13.10
C ASN A 82 -3.60 11.23 13.30
N ARG A 83 -4.90 11.04 13.60
CA ARG A 83 -5.87 12.12 13.82
C ARG A 83 -5.89 13.15 12.68
N VAL A 84 -5.91 12.67 11.43
CA VAL A 84 -6.02 13.54 10.25
C VAL A 84 -7.38 14.24 10.29
N ASP A 85 -7.36 15.58 10.38
CA ASP A 85 -8.56 16.40 10.38
C ASP A 85 -9.04 16.64 8.94
N LEU A 86 -10.12 15.94 8.57
CA LEU A 86 -10.76 16.07 7.26
C LEU A 86 -11.67 17.30 7.15
N SER A 87 -11.85 18.06 8.23
CA SER A 87 -12.55 19.35 8.19
C SER A 87 -11.65 20.44 7.59
N GLN A 88 -10.33 20.24 7.61
CA GLN A 88 -9.38 21.11 6.94
C GLN A 88 -9.42 20.85 5.43
N ASN A 89 -9.73 21.90 4.67
CA ASN A 89 -9.91 21.81 3.22
C ASN A 89 -8.65 21.26 2.51
N SER A 90 -7.46 21.55 3.02
CA SER A 90 -6.20 21.03 2.47
C SER A 90 -6.11 19.50 2.54
N ASN A 91 -6.48 18.92 3.69
CA ASN A 91 -6.48 17.47 3.89
C ASN A 91 -7.62 16.81 3.10
N LEU A 92 -8.80 17.43 3.07
CA LEU A 92 -9.94 16.95 2.29
C LEU A 92 -9.63 16.85 0.79
N ILE A 93 -9.04 17.91 0.22
CA ILE A 93 -8.63 17.91 -1.19
C ILE A 93 -7.55 16.86 -1.44
N MET A 94 -6.57 16.72 -0.53
CA MET A 94 -5.51 15.70 -0.66
C MET A 94 -6.09 14.29 -0.70
N VAL A 95 -6.96 13.94 0.24
CA VAL A 95 -7.57 12.60 0.31
C VAL A 95 -8.47 12.34 -0.88
N SER A 96 -9.32 13.30 -1.26
CA SER A 96 -10.26 13.12 -2.38
C SER A 96 -9.55 12.94 -3.72
N VAL A 97 -8.58 13.80 -4.04
CA VAL A 97 -7.83 13.72 -5.31
C VAL A 97 -7.03 12.42 -5.38
N THR A 98 -6.36 12.03 -4.29
CA THR A 98 -5.54 10.80 -4.28
C THR A 98 -6.38 9.54 -4.38
N LEU A 99 -7.55 9.50 -3.75
CA LEU A 99 -8.50 8.39 -3.90
C LEU A 99 -9.03 8.29 -5.33
N VAL A 100 -9.42 9.40 -5.95
CA VAL A 100 -9.96 9.38 -7.32
C VAL A 100 -8.89 8.98 -8.34
N LEU A 101 -7.68 9.53 -8.25
CA LEU A 101 -6.58 9.16 -9.15
C LEU A 101 -6.18 7.68 -8.99
N GLY A 102 -6.15 7.19 -7.75
CA GLY A 102 -5.73 5.82 -7.43
C GLY A 102 -6.80 4.79 -7.77
N ALA A 103 -8.01 4.95 -7.24
CA ALA A 103 -9.11 4.01 -7.45
C ALA A 103 -9.71 4.09 -8.86
N GLY A 104 -9.63 5.26 -9.51
CA GLY A 104 -10.05 5.44 -10.89
C GLY A 104 -9.02 4.98 -11.93
N ASP A 105 -7.91 4.39 -11.48
CA ASP A 105 -6.77 3.95 -12.31
C ASP A 105 -6.32 4.99 -13.35
N PHE A 106 -6.11 6.23 -12.92
CA PHE A 106 -5.73 7.30 -13.83
C PHE A 106 -4.29 7.11 -14.30
N ALA A 107 -4.11 6.42 -15.42
CA ALA A 107 -2.80 6.13 -15.98
C ALA A 107 -2.30 7.30 -16.85
N LEU A 108 -1.09 7.79 -16.56
CA LEU A 108 -0.41 8.81 -17.36
C LEU A 108 0.61 8.15 -18.28
N SER A 109 0.44 8.32 -19.59
CA SER A 109 1.39 7.83 -20.60
C SER A 109 2.23 8.98 -21.15
N LEU A 110 3.54 8.92 -20.93
CA LEU A 110 4.53 9.92 -21.35
C LEU A 110 5.56 9.24 -22.26
N GLY A 111 5.46 9.46 -23.57
CA GLY A 111 6.52 9.12 -24.54
C GLY A 111 7.07 7.69 -24.47
N GLY A 112 6.26 6.71 -24.08
CA GLY A 112 6.65 5.30 -23.92
C GLY A 112 6.66 4.77 -22.48
N PHE A 113 6.49 5.63 -21.47
CA PHE A 113 6.35 5.24 -20.07
C PHE A 113 4.90 5.42 -19.62
N THR A 114 4.30 4.38 -19.04
CA THR A 114 2.97 4.46 -18.44
C THR A 114 3.09 4.39 -16.93
N LEU A 115 2.70 5.48 -16.27
CA LEU A 115 2.54 5.55 -14.84
C LEU A 115 1.12 5.11 -14.50
N GLY A 116 0.95 3.95 -13.87
CA GLY A 116 -0.37 3.44 -13.46
C GLY A 116 -1.04 4.30 -12.38
N GLY A 117 -2.34 4.08 -12.12
CA GLY A 117 -3.14 4.94 -11.23
C GLY A 117 -2.60 5.08 -9.81
N ILE A 118 -2.04 4.03 -9.23
CA ILE A 118 -1.39 4.12 -7.89
C ILE A 118 -0.16 5.05 -7.95
N GLY A 119 0.61 4.99 -9.04
CA GLY A 119 1.76 5.84 -9.25
C GLY A 119 1.37 7.31 -9.40
N THR A 120 0.40 7.61 -10.26
CA THR A 120 -0.09 8.97 -10.47
C THR A 120 -0.72 9.55 -9.21
N ALA A 121 -1.50 8.76 -8.47
CA ALA A 121 -2.06 9.14 -7.18
C ALA A 121 -0.98 9.50 -6.16
N THR A 122 0.10 8.70 -6.08
CA THR A 122 1.20 8.94 -5.15
C THR A 122 1.95 10.23 -5.47
N PHE A 123 2.33 10.44 -6.73
CA PHE A 123 2.98 11.69 -7.13
C PHE A 123 2.05 12.90 -6.98
N GLY A 124 0.77 12.74 -7.31
CA GLY A 124 -0.26 13.75 -7.09
C GLY A 124 -0.39 14.13 -5.61
N ALA A 125 -0.40 13.14 -4.71
CA ALA A 125 -0.43 13.36 -3.26
C ALA A 125 0.74 14.23 -2.79
N ILE A 126 1.96 13.86 -3.21
CA ILE A 126 3.19 14.55 -2.82
C ILE A 126 3.20 15.99 -3.35
N LEU A 127 2.84 16.18 -4.62
CA LEU A 127 2.79 17.49 -5.25
C LEU A 127 1.75 18.39 -4.57
N LEU A 128 0.54 17.87 -4.35
CA LEU A 128 -0.54 18.59 -3.72
C LEU A 128 -0.22 18.94 -2.26
N HIS A 129 0.38 18.01 -1.52
CA HIS A 129 0.87 18.27 -0.16
C HIS A 129 1.90 19.41 -0.17
N ALA A 130 2.87 19.38 -1.09
CA ALA A 130 3.88 20.42 -1.21
C ALA A 130 3.28 21.78 -1.57
N LEU A 131 2.28 21.85 -2.46
CA LEU A 131 1.64 23.10 -2.84
C LEU A 131 0.80 23.70 -1.71
N LEU A 132 -0.02 22.88 -1.05
CA LEU A 132 -0.95 23.35 -0.02
C LEU A 132 -0.25 23.74 1.30
N HIS A 133 0.90 23.14 1.62
CA HIS A 133 1.62 23.38 2.87
C HIS A 133 2.82 24.33 2.74
N ARG A 134 3.11 24.84 1.54
CA ARG A 134 4.15 25.87 1.33
C ARG A 134 3.84 27.17 2.08
N GLY A 135 2.60 27.67 1.99
CA GLY A 135 2.20 28.93 2.63
C GLY A 135 2.20 28.89 4.17
N THR A 136 2.00 27.71 4.77
CA THR A 136 2.04 27.54 6.24
C THR A 136 3.47 27.52 6.79
N ARG A 137 4.46 27.09 5.98
CA ARG A 137 5.89 27.15 6.36
C ARG A 137 6.43 28.58 6.33
N GLU A 138 6.11 29.33 5.27
CA GLU A 138 6.51 30.74 5.14
C GLU A 138 5.95 31.61 6.27
N ALA A 139 4.68 31.41 6.66
CA ALA A 139 4.07 32.13 7.78
C ALA A 139 4.68 31.77 9.16
N LYS A 140 5.19 30.54 9.32
CA LYS A 140 5.82 30.09 10.57
C LYS A 140 7.28 30.56 10.67
N GLU A 141 8.01 30.64 9.56
CA GLU A 141 9.36 31.22 9.50
C GLU A 141 9.33 32.73 9.72
N ALA A 142 8.37 33.45 9.13
CA ALA A 142 8.19 34.89 9.33
C ALA A 142 7.88 35.29 10.79
N ARG A 143 7.39 34.36 11.61
CA ARG A 143 7.06 34.59 13.03
C ARG A 143 8.20 34.27 14.00
N VAL A 144 9.26 33.61 13.53
CA VAL A 144 10.43 33.18 14.33
C VAL A 144 11.60 34.17 14.23
N THR A 145 11.55 35.12 13.31
CA THR A 145 12.43 36.31 13.30
C THR A 145 11.69 37.54 13.82
N PRO A 146 11.54 37.73 15.14
CA PRO A 146 11.33 39.07 15.66
C PRO A 146 12.65 39.82 15.54
N VAL A 147 12.71 40.79 14.63
CA VAL A 147 13.63 41.95 14.79
C VAL A 147 13.01 42.91 15.79
#